data_AF-A0A1F9CJZ1-F1
#
_entry.id   AF-A0A1F9CJZ1-F1
#
_cell.length_a   1.000
_cell.length_b   1.000
_cell.length_c   1.000
_cell.angle_alpha   90.00
_cell.angle_beta   90.00
_cell.angle_gamma   90.00
#
_symmetry.space_group_name_H-M   'P 1'
#
loop_
_entity.id
_entity.type
_entity.pdbx_description
1 polymer ?
#
loop_
_entity_poly.entity_id
_entity_poly.type
_entity_poly.pdbx_seq_one_letter_code
_entity_poly.pdbx_strand_id
1 'polypeptide(L)'
;MHKTGKNLLKLVYRENLPIADTIKYGEDLFDYLYPHMKGEDIALLLFETWSRRYVFEDFTHVKEGPYAGRYVNVDPSGFRKSKNQGPWPPQKDKHFSIFFFGSSTSFGYGVQDSETVSSYLQELFPRTGLKRVPFVYNFGRGHYYSTPERILFEQLVAKGHVPDMAIFLDGLNEFFFYADDGTAVSARLSGFCAEMCKGYISGSCATGNNFIWCADIGQDATQPLYVDLTHYSPRMSKMLAQTICDLLRSQHLMPRDKPKK
;
A
#
# COMPACT_ATOMS: atom_id res chain seq x y z
N MET A 1 25.08 10.43 29.68
CA MET A 1 24.70 10.43 28.25
C MET A 1 23.57 9.41 27.99
N HIS A 2 22.36 9.66 28.50
CA HIS A 2 21.16 8.84 28.23
C HIS A 2 19.94 9.76 28.09
N LYS A 3 19.86 10.46 26.95
CA LYS A 3 18.71 11.31 26.57
C LYS A 3 18.46 11.18 25.06
N THR A 4 18.12 9.99 24.56
CA THR A 4 18.09 9.77 23.10
C THR A 4 16.84 9.10 22.52
N GLY A 5 16.02 8.36 23.27
CA GLY A 5 14.77 7.77 22.74
C GLY A 5 13.49 8.57 23.07
N LYS A 6 13.21 8.78 24.37
CA LYS A 6 11.95 9.40 24.84
C LYS A 6 11.73 10.85 24.40
N ASN A 7 12.81 11.61 24.17
CA ASN A 7 12.70 13.00 23.69
C ASN A 7 12.40 13.07 22.19
N LEU A 8 12.90 12.13 21.39
CA LEU A 8 12.66 12.09 19.95
C LEU A 8 11.20 11.71 19.68
N LEU A 9 10.72 10.67 20.35
CA LEU A 9 9.30 10.28 20.40
C LEU A 9 8.42 11.51 20.72
N LYS A 10 8.64 12.17 21.86
CA LYS A 10 7.87 13.37 22.24
C LYS A 10 7.90 14.51 21.21
N LEU A 11 8.99 14.67 20.46
CA LEU A 11 9.12 15.69 19.42
C LEU A 11 8.27 15.32 18.19
N VAL A 12 8.41 14.09 17.70
CA VAL A 12 7.66 13.55 16.55
C VAL A 12 6.16 13.54 16.83
N TYR A 13 5.76 13.20 18.05
CA TYR A 13 4.37 13.15 18.49
C TYR A 13 3.72 14.52 18.73
N ARG A 14 4.49 15.54 19.16
CA ARG A 14 3.94 16.90 19.38
C ARG A 14 3.64 17.63 18.08
N GLU A 15 4.37 17.33 17.01
CA GLU A 15 4.27 18.04 15.73
C GLU A 15 3.37 17.32 14.71
N ASN A 16 3.02 16.04 14.92
CA ASN A 16 2.20 15.25 13.99
C ASN A 16 0.90 14.74 14.65
N LEU A 17 -0.20 15.43 14.40
CA LEU A 17 -1.54 15.10 14.90
C LEU A 17 -1.98 13.62 14.67
N PRO A 18 -1.71 12.97 13.52
CA PRO A 18 -2.10 11.56 13.30
C PRO A 18 -1.38 10.58 14.23
N ILE A 19 -0.15 10.92 14.64
CA ILE A 19 0.65 10.11 15.56
C ILE A 19 0.32 10.43 17.03
N ALA A 20 -0.26 11.60 17.30
CA ALA A 20 -0.72 11.95 18.64
C ALA A 20 -1.89 11.06 19.10
N ASP A 21 -2.75 10.63 18.17
CA ASP A 21 -3.86 9.71 18.47
C ASP A 21 -3.39 8.28 18.78
N THR A 22 -2.23 7.85 18.27
CA THR A 22 -1.66 6.53 18.59
C THR A 22 -1.16 6.41 20.03
N ILE A 23 -0.71 7.51 20.65
CA ILE A 23 -0.34 7.52 22.08
C ILE A 23 -1.53 7.24 22.97
N LYS A 24 -2.76 7.53 22.52
CA LYS A 24 -3.98 7.27 23.30
C LYS A 24 -4.13 5.77 23.66
N TYR A 25 -3.46 4.89 22.92
CA TYR A 25 -3.54 3.44 23.08
C TYR A 25 -2.41 2.82 23.94
N GLY A 26 -1.48 3.63 24.46
CA GLY A 26 -0.44 3.19 25.42
C GLY A 26 0.83 2.59 24.78
N GLU A 27 1.98 2.71 25.47
CA GLU A 27 3.28 2.20 24.99
C GLU A 27 3.26 0.68 24.76
N ASP A 28 2.43 -0.07 25.50
CA ASP A 28 2.26 -1.53 25.37
C ASP A 28 1.73 -1.93 23.97
N LEU A 29 1.01 -1.06 23.26
CA LEU A 29 0.52 -1.35 21.92
C LEU A 29 1.67 -1.49 20.92
N PHE A 30 2.81 -0.83 21.15
CA PHE A 30 3.96 -0.93 20.26
C PHE A 30 4.56 -2.32 20.22
N ASP A 31 4.50 -3.08 21.33
CA ASP A 31 4.98 -4.46 21.36
C ASP A 31 4.11 -5.38 20.50
N TYR A 32 2.81 -5.07 20.33
CA TYR A 32 1.92 -5.81 19.44
C TYR A 32 2.08 -5.41 17.97
N LEU A 33 2.27 -4.12 17.70
CA LEU A 33 2.37 -3.60 16.33
C LEU A 33 3.76 -3.82 15.72
N TYR A 34 4.80 -3.75 16.54
CA TYR A 34 6.20 -3.81 16.13
C TYR A 34 7.02 -4.79 17.00
N PRO A 35 6.62 -6.08 17.10
CA PRO A 35 7.23 -7.04 18.02
C PRO A 35 8.72 -7.31 17.76
N HIS A 36 9.22 -6.96 16.58
CA HIS A 36 10.60 -7.12 16.14
C HIS A 36 11.44 -5.84 16.23
N MET A 37 10.87 -4.71 16.68
CA MET A 37 11.55 -3.42 16.77
C MET A 37 11.65 -2.95 18.23
N LYS A 38 12.68 -2.17 18.54
CA LYS A 38 12.82 -1.50 19.83
C LYS A 38 12.29 -0.07 19.74
N GLY A 39 11.95 0.54 20.87
CA GLY A 39 11.33 1.88 20.90
C GLY A 39 12.08 2.97 20.13
N GLU A 40 13.41 2.95 20.06
CA GLU A 40 14.18 3.91 19.25
C GLU A 40 14.04 3.69 17.73
N ASP A 41 13.97 2.42 17.31
CA ASP A 41 13.77 2.05 15.91
C ASP A 41 12.33 2.33 15.47
N ILE A 42 11.36 2.10 16.35
CA ILE A 42 9.95 2.48 16.13
C ILE A 42 9.83 3.99 15.98
N ALA A 43 10.46 4.76 16.87
CA ALA A 43 10.48 6.22 16.78
C ALA A 43 11.05 6.71 15.44
N LEU A 44 12.16 6.11 14.99
CA LEU A 44 12.79 6.46 13.74
C LEU A 44 11.92 6.06 12.54
N LEU A 45 11.32 4.87 12.53
CA LEU A 45 10.37 4.44 11.49
C LEU A 45 9.20 5.42 11.38
N LEU A 46 8.59 5.80 12.50
CA LEU A 46 7.47 6.74 12.50
C LEU A 46 7.92 8.13 12.05
N PHE A 47 9.08 8.60 12.48
CA PHE A 47 9.66 9.85 11.99
C PHE A 47 9.85 9.82 10.46
N GLU A 48 10.51 8.79 9.93
CA GLU A 48 10.73 8.58 8.49
C GLU A 48 9.42 8.36 7.71
N THR A 49 8.35 7.96 8.39
CA THR A 49 7.03 7.84 7.78
C THR A 49 6.40 9.22 7.59
N TRP A 50 6.32 9.99 8.67
CA TRP A 50 5.40 11.13 8.77
C TRP A 50 6.06 12.49 8.55
N SER A 51 7.39 12.58 8.67
CA SER A 51 8.12 13.83 8.41
C SER A 51 8.47 14.05 6.93
N ARG A 52 8.15 13.09 6.06
CA ARG A 52 8.46 13.19 4.63
C ARG A 52 7.67 14.32 3.99
N ARG A 53 8.32 14.99 3.04
CA ARG A 53 7.71 16.08 2.28
C ARG A 53 7.05 15.52 1.03
N TYR A 54 5.81 15.93 0.79
CA TYR A 54 5.24 15.86 -0.54
C TYR A 54 5.97 16.83 -1.47
N VAL A 55 6.09 16.46 -2.73
CA VAL A 55 6.62 17.31 -3.80
C VAL A 55 5.59 17.42 -4.89
N PHE A 56 5.61 18.53 -5.61
CA PHE A 56 4.68 18.77 -6.71
C PHE A 56 4.88 17.74 -7.84
N GLU A 57 3.79 17.28 -8.44
CA GLU A 57 3.78 16.46 -9.65
C GLU A 57 2.68 16.95 -10.61
N ASP A 58 3.01 17.05 -11.90
CA ASP A 58 2.05 17.46 -12.92
C ASP A 58 0.82 16.52 -12.94
N PHE A 59 -0.37 17.11 -13.10
CA PHE A 59 -1.68 16.46 -13.23
C PHE A 59 -2.22 15.73 -11.99
N THR A 60 -1.36 15.27 -11.10
CA THR A 60 -1.75 14.63 -9.83
C THR A 60 -1.49 15.51 -8.61
N HIS A 61 -0.87 16.68 -8.83
CA HIS A 61 -0.50 17.73 -7.88
C HIS A 61 0.56 17.35 -6.84
N VAL A 62 0.54 16.15 -6.28
CA VAL A 62 1.44 15.76 -5.20
C VAL A 62 1.97 14.33 -5.38
N LYS A 63 3.24 14.13 -5.00
CA LYS A 63 3.85 12.81 -4.87
C LYS A 63 4.72 12.73 -3.64
N GLU A 64 5.02 11.51 -3.22
CA GLU A 64 6.03 11.24 -2.20
C GLU A 64 7.40 11.72 -2.69
N GLY A 65 8.05 12.61 -1.94
CA GLY A 65 9.39 13.08 -2.26
C GLY A 65 10.43 11.94 -2.17
N PRO A 66 11.48 11.95 -3.00
CA PRO A 66 12.59 11.00 -2.85
C PRO A 66 13.15 11.04 -1.43
N TYR A 67 13.33 9.86 -0.84
CA TYR A 67 13.71 9.74 0.56
C TYR A 67 14.59 8.51 0.77
N ALA A 68 15.69 8.67 1.52
CA ALA A 68 16.62 7.61 1.83
C ALA A 68 16.75 7.47 3.36
N GLY A 69 15.86 6.67 3.94
CA GLY A 69 15.82 6.37 5.37
C GLY A 69 16.36 4.98 5.70
N ARG A 70 16.40 4.66 6.99
CA ARG A 70 16.73 3.32 7.47
C ARG A 70 15.59 2.34 7.22
N TYR A 71 14.35 2.76 7.43
CA TYR A 71 13.16 1.93 7.37
C TYR A 71 12.22 2.29 6.23
N VAL A 72 12.21 3.57 5.82
CA VAL A 72 11.39 4.04 4.71
C VAL A 72 12.27 4.60 3.61
N ASN A 73 12.08 4.09 2.38
CA ASN A 73 12.79 4.58 1.22
C ASN A 73 11.85 4.82 0.03
N VAL A 74 11.99 5.98 -0.61
CA VAL A 74 11.27 6.37 -1.82
C VAL A 74 12.30 6.60 -2.92
N ASP A 75 12.20 5.79 -3.98
CA ASP A 75 13.07 5.92 -5.14
C ASP A 75 12.85 7.28 -5.83
N PRO A 76 13.87 7.92 -6.42
CA PRO A 76 13.71 9.14 -7.20
C PRO A 76 12.65 9.06 -8.31
N SER A 77 12.34 7.85 -8.77
CA SER A 77 11.31 7.56 -9.77
C SER A 77 9.88 7.58 -9.19
N GLY A 78 9.73 7.77 -7.88
CA GLY A 78 8.46 8.01 -7.20
C GLY A 78 7.73 6.75 -6.71
N PHE A 79 8.44 5.63 -6.50
CA PHE A 79 7.88 4.42 -5.88
C PHE A 79 8.54 4.12 -4.52
N ARG A 80 7.76 3.57 -3.60
CA ARG A 80 8.22 3.02 -2.32
C ARG A 80 9.05 1.77 -2.58
N LYS A 81 10.25 1.69 -1.98
CA LYS A 81 11.07 0.48 -2.09
C LYS A 81 10.37 -0.72 -1.43
N SER A 82 10.40 -1.84 -2.13
CA SER A 82 9.98 -3.14 -1.62
C SER A 82 11.18 -4.03 -1.30
N LYS A 83 10.95 -5.07 -0.50
CA LYS A 83 11.95 -6.11 -0.22
C LYS A 83 12.41 -6.76 -1.53
N ASN A 84 13.71 -7.00 -1.73
CA ASN A 84 14.25 -7.57 -2.97
C ASN A 84 13.86 -6.78 -4.24
N GLN A 85 13.88 -5.44 -4.15
CA GLN A 85 13.50 -4.54 -5.24
C GLN A 85 14.24 -4.86 -6.55
N GLY A 86 13.47 -5.00 -7.63
CA GLY A 86 14.00 -5.15 -8.99
C GLY A 86 14.60 -3.86 -9.55
N PRO A 87 15.35 -3.95 -10.67
CA PRO A 87 15.94 -2.77 -11.31
C PRO A 87 14.86 -1.87 -11.92
N TRP A 88 15.05 -0.56 -11.79
CA TRP A 88 14.25 0.45 -12.49
C TRP A 88 15.07 1.12 -13.61
N PRO A 89 14.52 1.33 -14.82
CA PRO A 89 13.19 0.91 -15.27
C PRO A 89 13.07 -0.61 -15.47
N PRO A 90 11.85 -1.19 -15.47
CA PRO A 90 11.68 -2.64 -15.60
C PRO A 90 12.17 -3.16 -16.95
N GLN A 91 13.01 -4.20 -16.91
CA GLN A 91 13.49 -4.91 -18.10
C GLN A 91 12.43 -5.93 -18.55
N LYS A 92 11.50 -5.50 -19.40
CA LYS A 92 10.31 -6.29 -19.82
C LYS A 92 10.63 -7.66 -20.41
N ASP A 93 11.78 -7.79 -21.04
CA ASP A 93 12.28 -9.03 -21.64
C ASP A 93 12.71 -10.07 -20.60
N LYS A 94 13.09 -9.63 -19.40
CA LYS A 94 13.62 -10.52 -18.34
C LYS A 94 12.69 -10.68 -17.15
N HIS A 95 11.97 -9.62 -16.81
CA HIS A 95 11.21 -9.55 -15.57
C HIS A 95 9.72 -9.38 -15.83
N PHE A 96 8.92 -9.96 -14.95
CA PHE A 96 7.47 -9.76 -14.91
C PHE A 96 7.19 -8.55 -14.02
N SER A 97 6.85 -7.42 -14.61
CA SER A 97 6.68 -6.16 -13.89
C SER A 97 5.25 -5.98 -13.39
N ILE A 98 5.09 -5.74 -12.08
CA ILE A 98 3.81 -5.51 -11.43
C ILE A 98 3.82 -4.11 -10.84
N PHE A 99 2.92 -3.24 -11.28
CA PHE A 99 2.74 -1.92 -10.67
C PHE A 99 1.59 -1.99 -9.67
N PHE A 100 1.85 -1.50 -8.46
CA PHE A 100 0.90 -1.52 -7.36
C PHE A 100 0.55 -0.09 -6.98
N PHE A 101 -0.72 0.27 -7.09
CA PHE A 101 -1.26 1.61 -6.85
C PHE A 101 -2.21 1.61 -5.64
N GLY A 102 -2.51 2.80 -5.15
CA GLY A 102 -3.40 3.04 -4.02
C GLY A 102 -2.94 4.25 -3.21
N SER A 103 -3.46 4.37 -2.00
CA SER A 103 -3.15 5.51 -1.13
C SER A 103 -1.97 5.29 -0.16
N SER A 104 -1.94 6.03 0.96
CA SER A 104 -1.03 5.88 2.09
C SER A 104 -1.04 4.45 2.68
N THR A 105 -2.18 3.77 2.59
CA THR A 105 -2.32 2.34 2.94
C THR A 105 -1.49 1.45 2.02
N SER A 106 -1.51 1.71 0.71
CA SER A 106 -0.65 1.03 -0.28
C SER A 106 0.82 1.40 -0.13
N PHE A 107 1.13 2.69 0.09
CA PHE A 107 2.50 3.13 0.37
C PHE A 107 3.08 2.45 1.62
N GLY A 108 2.22 2.07 2.58
CA GLY A 108 2.60 1.45 3.84
C GLY A 108 3.08 2.48 4.86
N TYR A 109 2.25 3.48 5.13
CA TYR A 109 2.50 4.43 6.22
C TYR A 109 2.56 3.68 7.55
N GLY A 110 3.62 3.96 8.32
CA GLY A 110 3.83 3.39 9.66
C GLY A 110 4.43 1.99 9.67
N VAL A 111 4.85 1.46 8.51
CA VAL A 111 5.59 0.19 8.41
C VAL A 111 6.87 0.37 7.58
N GLN A 112 7.88 -0.46 7.87
CA GLN A 112 9.16 -0.44 7.15
C GLN A 112 9.01 -1.03 5.74
N ASP A 113 10.00 -0.78 4.87
CA ASP A 113 9.99 -1.20 3.46
C ASP A 113 9.63 -2.67 3.30
N SER A 114 10.18 -3.56 4.14
CA SER A 114 9.94 -5.01 4.07
C SER A 114 8.56 -5.48 4.55
N GLU A 115 7.69 -4.57 4.99
CA GLU A 115 6.40 -4.89 5.64
C GLU A 115 5.19 -4.28 4.96
N THR A 116 5.41 -3.63 3.82
CA THR A 116 4.31 -3.16 2.96
C THR A 116 3.60 -4.33 2.29
N VAL A 117 2.35 -4.13 1.87
CA VAL A 117 1.61 -5.10 1.05
C VAL A 117 2.43 -5.51 -0.18
N SER A 118 3.04 -4.55 -0.86
CA SER A 118 3.89 -4.79 -2.04
C SER A 118 5.13 -5.64 -1.73
N SER A 119 5.75 -5.47 -0.56
CA SER A 119 6.88 -6.30 -0.15
C SER A 119 6.48 -7.75 0.11
N TYR A 120 5.35 -7.98 0.76
CA TYR A 120 4.85 -9.35 0.92
C TYR A 120 4.42 -9.95 -0.42
N LEU A 121 3.78 -9.18 -1.29
CA LEU A 121 3.47 -9.60 -2.66
C LEU A 121 4.74 -10.00 -3.43
N GLN A 122 5.81 -9.22 -3.32
CA GLN A 122 7.10 -9.50 -3.94
C GLN A 122 7.72 -10.84 -3.48
N GLU A 123 7.43 -11.30 -2.27
CA GLU A 123 7.83 -12.63 -1.78
C GLU A 123 6.88 -13.75 -2.24
N LEU A 124 5.60 -13.44 -2.46
CA LEU A 124 4.57 -14.40 -2.83
C LEU A 124 4.52 -14.69 -4.34
N PHE A 125 4.71 -13.66 -5.17
CA PHE A 125 4.61 -13.78 -6.63
C PHE A 125 5.52 -14.84 -7.26
N PRO A 126 6.79 -15.04 -6.82
CA PRO A 126 7.63 -16.13 -7.34
C PRO A 126 6.99 -17.53 -7.20
N ARG A 127 6.06 -17.72 -6.27
CA ARG A 127 5.36 -18.98 -6.01
C ARG A 127 4.09 -19.15 -6.86
N THR A 128 3.80 -18.24 -7.78
CA THR A 128 2.56 -18.24 -8.58
C THR A 128 2.69 -18.98 -9.90
N GLY A 129 3.89 -19.44 -10.27
CA GLY A 129 4.14 -20.15 -11.53
C GLY A 129 4.39 -19.24 -12.74
N LEU A 130 4.62 -17.93 -12.51
CA LEU A 130 5.14 -17.01 -13.52
C LEU A 130 6.51 -17.51 -14.03
N LYS A 131 6.78 -17.35 -15.33
CA LYS A 131 8.03 -17.81 -15.97
C LYS A 131 9.14 -16.78 -15.83
N ARG A 132 8.82 -15.50 -16.00
CA ARG A 132 9.72 -14.36 -15.75
C ARG A 132 9.73 -14.03 -14.26
N VAL A 133 10.90 -13.62 -13.76
CA VAL A 133 11.07 -13.23 -12.36
C VAL A 133 10.20 -12.01 -12.06
N PRO A 134 9.26 -12.07 -11.10
CA PRO A 134 8.36 -10.97 -10.83
C PRO A 134 9.01 -9.87 -9.99
N PHE A 135 8.77 -8.61 -10.35
CA PHE A 135 9.12 -7.45 -9.55
C PHE A 135 7.92 -6.53 -9.35
N VAL A 136 7.64 -6.20 -8.09
CA VAL A 136 6.55 -5.32 -7.66
C VAL A 136 7.10 -3.90 -7.42
N TYR A 137 6.43 -2.90 -7.97
CA TYR A 137 6.75 -1.49 -7.81
C TYR A 137 5.57 -0.79 -7.13
N ASN A 138 5.79 -0.31 -5.91
CA ASN A 138 4.77 0.31 -5.08
C ASN A 138 4.66 1.81 -5.35
N PHE A 139 3.70 2.20 -6.18
CA PHE A 139 3.36 3.57 -6.51
C PHE A 139 2.26 4.16 -5.61
N GLY A 140 1.99 3.55 -4.45
CA GLY A 140 1.03 4.09 -3.48
C GLY A 140 1.44 5.50 -3.01
N ARG A 141 0.47 6.39 -2.75
CA ARG A 141 0.74 7.79 -2.37
C ARG A 141 -0.29 8.32 -1.39
N GLY A 142 0.12 9.13 -0.42
CA GLY A 142 -0.85 9.74 0.49
C GLY A 142 -1.98 10.48 -0.22
N HIS A 143 -3.21 10.33 0.29
CA HIS A 143 -4.45 10.98 -0.20
C HIS A 143 -4.93 10.56 -1.60
N TYR A 144 -4.23 9.67 -2.30
CA TYR A 144 -4.69 9.20 -3.60
C TYR A 144 -6.01 8.42 -3.49
N TYR A 145 -6.83 8.57 -4.51
CA TYR A 145 -8.03 7.81 -4.82
C TYR A 145 -7.98 7.46 -6.32
N SER A 146 -8.97 6.73 -6.81
CA SER A 146 -8.99 6.21 -8.20
C SER A 146 -8.65 7.22 -9.32
N THR A 147 -8.99 8.51 -9.21
CA THR A 147 -8.65 9.51 -10.25
C THR A 147 -7.14 9.75 -10.38
N PRO A 148 -6.42 10.27 -9.37
CA PRO A 148 -4.98 10.50 -9.48
C PRO A 148 -4.17 9.21 -9.70
N GLU A 149 -4.68 8.06 -9.24
CA GLU A 149 -4.06 6.75 -9.53
C GLU A 149 -4.11 6.38 -11.00
N ARG A 150 -5.28 6.54 -11.63
CA ARG A 150 -5.43 6.31 -13.07
C ARG A 150 -4.54 7.26 -13.87
N ILE A 151 -4.51 8.54 -13.50
CA ILE A 151 -3.64 9.54 -14.16
C ILE A 151 -2.17 9.13 -14.05
N LEU A 152 -1.70 8.72 -12.86
CA LEU A 152 -0.33 8.26 -12.66
C LEU A 152 -0.01 7.03 -13.52
N PHE A 153 -0.92 6.06 -13.56
CA PHE A 153 -0.77 4.87 -14.40
C PHE A 153 -0.64 5.24 -15.89
N GLU A 154 -1.52 6.10 -16.40
CA GLU A 154 -1.49 6.58 -17.78
C GLU A 154 -0.18 7.34 -18.08
N GLN A 155 0.30 8.17 -17.17
CA GLN A 155 1.58 8.88 -17.31
C GLN A 155 2.77 7.92 -17.39
N LEU A 156 2.82 6.88 -16.55
CA LEU A 156 3.88 5.88 -16.57
C LEU A 156 3.88 5.12 -17.90
N VAL A 157 2.70 4.70 -18.36
CA VAL A 157 2.53 4.02 -19.66
C VAL A 157 2.96 4.91 -20.82
N ALA A 158 2.56 6.19 -20.82
CA ALA A 158 2.94 7.16 -21.85
C ALA A 158 4.45 7.42 -21.90
N LYS A 159 5.14 7.30 -20.77
CA LYS A 159 6.62 7.37 -20.67
C LYS A 159 7.32 6.06 -21.04
N GLY A 160 6.59 5.03 -21.47
CA GLY A 160 7.11 3.73 -21.90
C GLY A 160 7.24 2.69 -20.77
N HIS A 161 6.95 3.07 -19.52
CA HIS A 161 6.93 2.19 -18.36
C HIS A 161 5.60 1.43 -18.29
N VAL A 162 5.45 0.44 -19.16
CA VAL A 162 4.24 -0.40 -19.23
C VAL A 162 4.43 -1.64 -18.37
N PRO A 163 3.62 -1.88 -17.33
CA PRO A 163 3.72 -3.09 -16.54
C PRO A 163 3.10 -4.30 -17.26
N ASP A 164 3.45 -5.51 -16.83
CA ASP A 164 2.76 -6.73 -17.23
C ASP A 164 1.44 -6.93 -16.47
N MET A 165 1.35 -6.35 -15.27
CA MET A 165 0.15 -6.31 -14.41
C MET A 165 0.11 -5.00 -13.62
N ALA A 166 -1.08 -4.39 -13.53
CA ALA A 166 -1.34 -3.30 -12.59
C ALA A 166 -2.37 -3.76 -11.56
N ILE A 167 -2.14 -3.47 -10.28
CA ILE A 167 -3.04 -3.75 -9.16
C ILE A 167 -3.34 -2.41 -8.48
N PHE A 168 -4.61 -2.12 -8.26
CA PHE A 168 -5.09 -0.92 -7.57
C PHE A 168 -5.75 -1.36 -6.26
N LEU A 169 -5.27 -0.85 -5.13
CA LEU A 169 -5.84 -1.11 -3.81
C LEU A 169 -6.56 0.15 -3.33
N ASP A 170 -7.87 0.15 -3.57
CA ASP A 170 -8.78 1.28 -3.32
C ASP A 170 -9.80 0.96 -2.23
N GLY A 171 -10.47 2.01 -1.74
CA GLY A 171 -11.62 1.89 -0.86
C GLY A 171 -11.78 3.12 0.02
N LEU A 172 -10.80 3.36 0.91
CA LEU A 172 -10.93 4.37 1.97
C LEU A 172 -11.13 5.77 1.40
N ASN A 173 -10.23 6.22 0.54
CA ASN A 173 -10.18 7.61 0.10
C ASN A 173 -11.23 7.95 -0.94
N GLU A 174 -11.75 6.95 -1.62
CA GLU A 174 -12.90 7.05 -2.49
C GLU A 174 -14.07 7.66 -1.73
N PHE A 175 -14.20 7.39 -0.42
CA PHE A 175 -15.27 7.95 0.42
C PHE A 175 -14.95 9.30 1.06
N PHE A 176 -13.68 9.58 1.35
CA PHE A 176 -13.29 10.79 2.09
C PHE A 176 -12.98 12.00 1.20
N PHE A 177 -12.43 11.78 0.00
CA PHE A 177 -11.90 12.84 -0.85
C PHE A 177 -12.72 13.07 -2.12
N TYR A 178 -14.03 12.79 -2.08
CA TYR A 178 -15.01 13.21 -3.10
C TYR A 178 -15.00 14.74 -3.26
N ALA A 179 -14.08 15.27 -4.06
CA ALA A 179 -14.02 16.68 -4.44
C ALA A 179 -14.31 16.89 -5.94
N ASP A 180 -14.36 15.82 -6.74
CA ASP A 180 -14.80 15.79 -8.14
C ASP A 180 -16.12 14.98 -8.27
N ASP A 181 -16.70 14.91 -9.49
CA ASP A 181 -17.91 14.11 -9.78
C ASP A 181 -17.68 12.58 -9.61
N GLY A 182 -16.54 12.16 -9.05
CA GLY A 182 -16.12 10.79 -8.84
C GLY A 182 -15.67 10.09 -10.13
N THR A 183 -15.19 8.86 -9.98
CA THR A 183 -15.00 7.94 -11.12
C THR A 183 -16.06 6.84 -11.11
N ALA A 184 -16.12 6.06 -12.19
CA ALA A 184 -16.92 4.83 -12.21
C ALA A 184 -16.53 3.86 -11.07
N VAL A 185 -15.30 3.90 -10.56
CA VAL A 185 -14.85 3.12 -9.41
C VAL A 185 -15.52 3.62 -8.13
N SER A 186 -15.53 4.93 -7.90
CA SER A 186 -16.15 5.53 -6.71
C SER A 186 -17.67 5.28 -6.66
N ALA A 187 -18.36 5.44 -7.79
CA ALA A 187 -19.78 5.12 -7.91
C ALA A 187 -20.06 3.63 -7.59
N ARG A 188 -19.19 2.74 -8.08
CA ARG A 188 -19.31 1.30 -7.85
C ARG A 188 -19.07 0.92 -6.39
N LEU A 189 -18.04 1.48 -5.76
CA LEU A 189 -17.72 1.23 -4.35
C LEU A 189 -18.83 1.75 -3.41
N SER A 190 -19.41 2.90 -3.72
CA SER A 190 -20.59 3.42 -3.01
C SER A 190 -21.77 2.44 -3.07
N GLY A 191 -21.99 1.82 -4.23
CA GLY A 191 -22.96 0.73 -4.39
C GLY A 191 -22.69 -0.45 -3.45
N PHE A 192 -21.44 -0.92 -3.34
CA PHE A 192 -21.11 -2.02 -2.41
C PHE A 192 -21.30 -1.66 -0.97
N CYS A 193 -20.91 -0.45 -0.54
CA CYS A 193 -21.14 -0.01 0.82
C CYS A 193 -22.64 0.03 1.15
N ALA A 194 -23.47 0.51 0.22
CA ALA A 194 -24.91 0.49 0.40
C ALA A 194 -25.48 -0.93 0.52
N GLU A 195 -25.00 -1.88 -0.28
CA GLU A 195 -25.42 -3.29 -0.19
C GLU A 195 -24.88 -4.00 1.06
N MET A 196 -23.67 -3.67 1.52
CA MET A 196 -23.12 -4.14 2.81
C MET A 196 -23.96 -3.66 3.98
N CYS A 197 -24.31 -2.37 4.03
CA CYS A 197 -25.15 -1.82 5.10
C CYS A 197 -26.53 -2.49 5.16
N LYS A 198 -27.00 -3.06 4.04
CA LYS A 198 -28.24 -3.82 3.97
C LYS A 198 -28.06 -5.33 4.25
N GLY A 199 -26.83 -5.79 4.48
CA GLY A 199 -26.50 -7.20 4.75
C GLY A 199 -26.55 -8.11 3.51
N TYR A 200 -26.51 -7.54 2.30
CA TYR A 200 -26.70 -8.30 1.06
C TYR A 200 -25.41 -8.87 0.45
N ILE A 201 -24.24 -8.55 0.99
CA ILE A 201 -22.99 -9.16 0.54
C ILE A 201 -22.71 -10.42 1.36
N SER A 202 -23.31 -11.54 0.95
CA SER A 202 -22.90 -12.87 1.38
C SER A 202 -22.24 -13.58 0.21
N GLY A 203 -20.90 -13.66 0.20
CA GLY A 203 -20.14 -14.47 -0.75
C GLY A 203 -20.28 -14.04 -2.23
N SER A 204 -19.19 -13.57 -2.83
CA SER A 204 -19.12 -13.30 -4.27
C SER A 204 -20.17 -12.30 -4.76
N CYS A 205 -20.04 -11.03 -4.35
CA CYS A 205 -20.45 -9.95 -5.26
C CYS A 205 -19.52 -10.02 -6.47
N ALA A 206 -19.97 -10.73 -7.52
CA ALA A 206 -19.28 -10.86 -8.79
C ALA A 206 -19.19 -9.49 -9.44
N THR A 207 -17.99 -8.92 -9.41
CA THR A 207 -17.78 -7.51 -9.69
C THR A 207 -16.79 -7.35 -10.82
N GLY A 208 -17.18 -7.85 -11.98
CA GLY A 208 -16.38 -7.74 -13.20
C GLY A 208 -15.15 -8.65 -13.17
N ASN A 209 -14.64 -8.99 -14.34
CA ASN A 209 -13.64 -10.05 -14.50
C ASN A 209 -12.23 -9.70 -14.00
N ASN A 210 -12.02 -8.57 -13.31
CA ASN A 210 -10.71 -8.08 -12.84
C ASN A 210 -10.81 -7.40 -11.46
N PHE A 211 -11.69 -7.88 -10.59
CA PHE A 211 -11.90 -7.31 -9.26
C PHE A 211 -11.80 -8.37 -8.17
N ILE A 212 -11.17 -8.00 -7.07
CA ILE A 212 -10.97 -8.85 -5.91
C ILE A 212 -11.50 -8.12 -4.67
N TRP A 213 -12.35 -8.80 -3.88
CA TRP A 213 -12.88 -8.26 -2.64
C TRP A 213 -12.05 -8.70 -1.44
N CYS A 214 -11.51 -7.73 -0.69
CA CYS A 214 -10.69 -7.97 0.51
C CYS A 214 -11.22 -7.26 1.76
N ALA A 215 -12.39 -6.62 1.71
CA ALA A 215 -12.85 -5.74 2.80
C ALA A 215 -13.10 -6.47 4.12
N ASP A 216 -13.51 -7.74 4.05
CA ASP A 216 -13.89 -8.54 5.22
C ASP A 216 -12.70 -9.26 5.89
N ILE A 217 -11.48 -9.04 5.41
CA ILE A 217 -10.28 -9.76 5.86
C ILE A 217 -9.99 -9.58 7.37
N GLY A 218 -10.52 -8.52 7.97
CA GLY A 218 -10.38 -8.20 9.39
C GLY A 218 -11.56 -8.61 10.28
N GLN A 219 -12.62 -9.22 9.73
CA GLN A 219 -13.90 -9.42 10.44
C GLN A 219 -13.76 -10.20 11.75
N ASP A 220 -12.86 -11.19 11.79
CA ASP A 220 -12.63 -12.05 12.96
C ASP A 220 -11.28 -11.77 13.67
N ALA A 221 -10.69 -10.60 13.41
CA ALA A 221 -9.38 -10.28 13.96
C ALA A 221 -9.42 -10.00 15.46
N THR A 222 -8.61 -10.74 16.22
CA THR A 222 -8.46 -10.59 17.67
C THR A 222 -7.20 -9.80 18.07
N GLN A 223 -6.43 -9.34 17.09
CA GLN A 223 -5.15 -8.65 17.24
C GLN A 223 -5.20 -7.32 16.49
N PRO A 224 -4.41 -6.30 16.90
CA PRO A 224 -4.34 -5.03 16.18
C PRO A 224 -3.93 -5.19 14.71
N LEU A 225 -4.79 -4.75 13.80
CA LEU A 225 -4.56 -4.78 12.35
C LEU A 225 -4.16 -3.43 11.77
N TYR A 226 -4.20 -2.37 12.56
CA TYR A 226 -3.89 -1.01 12.13
C TYR A 226 -2.89 -0.38 13.09
N VAL A 227 -1.93 0.34 12.54
CA VAL A 227 -0.93 1.10 13.33
C VAL A 227 -1.50 2.41 13.84
N ASP A 228 -2.56 2.92 13.23
CA ASP A 228 -3.34 4.08 13.65
C ASP A 228 -4.81 3.91 13.24
N LEU A 229 -5.58 4.99 13.09
CA LEU A 229 -7.00 4.93 12.71
C LEU A 229 -7.25 4.31 11.33
N THR A 230 -6.26 4.28 10.43
CA THR A 230 -6.48 3.90 9.02
C THR A 230 -5.36 3.06 8.38
N HIS A 231 -4.12 3.13 8.86
CA HIS A 231 -2.97 2.51 8.20
C HIS A 231 -2.69 1.09 8.72
N TYR A 232 -2.36 0.17 7.82
CA TYR A 232 -2.20 -1.25 8.11
C TYR A 232 -0.98 -1.56 8.97
N SER A 233 -1.14 -2.47 9.93
CA SER A 233 -0.01 -3.12 10.59
C SER A 233 0.73 -4.07 9.64
N PRO A 234 1.97 -4.50 9.98
CA PRO A 234 2.69 -5.51 9.19
C PRO A 234 1.86 -6.79 9.01
N ARG A 235 1.09 -7.16 10.04
CA ARG A 235 0.20 -8.31 10.00
C ARG A 235 -0.92 -8.14 8.97
N MET A 236 -1.62 -7.01 9.00
CA MET A 236 -2.69 -6.72 8.04
C MET A 236 -2.15 -6.63 6.61
N SER A 237 -0.98 -5.99 6.42
CA SER A 237 -0.31 -5.93 5.12
C SER A 237 0.01 -7.33 4.56
N LYS A 238 0.47 -8.25 5.41
CA LYS A 238 0.73 -9.64 5.05
C LYS A 238 -0.55 -10.40 4.71
N MET A 239 -1.59 -10.23 5.52
CA MET A 239 -2.90 -10.83 5.29
C MET A 239 -3.45 -10.38 3.92
N LEU A 240 -3.45 -9.08 3.65
CA LEU A 240 -3.88 -8.52 2.37
C LEU A 240 -3.09 -9.09 1.20
N ALA A 241 -1.76 -9.11 1.28
CA ALA A 241 -0.92 -9.67 0.21
C ALA A 241 -1.24 -11.15 -0.07
N GLN A 242 -1.46 -11.94 0.97
CA GLN A 242 -1.84 -13.36 0.84
C GLN A 242 -3.21 -13.48 0.17
N THR A 243 -4.22 -12.75 0.66
CA THR A 243 -5.56 -12.75 0.11
C THR A 243 -5.59 -12.29 -1.35
N ILE A 244 -4.86 -11.23 -1.71
CA ILE A 244 -4.70 -10.78 -3.10
C ILE A 244 -4.12 -11.91 -3.95
N CYS A 245 -3.02 -12.53 -3.52
CA CYS A 245 -2.38 -13.60 -4.26
C CYS A 245 -3.29 -14.84 -4.44
N ASP A 246 -4.06 -15.20 -3.42
CA ASP A 246 -4.96 -16.36 -3.46
C ASP A 246 -6.18 -16.10 -4.34
N LEU A 247 -6.74 -14.89 -4.29
CA LEU A 247 -7.86 -14.50 -5.13
C LEU A 247 -7.45 -14.31 -6.59
N LEU A 248 -6.26 -13.78 -6.87
CA LEU A 248 -5.70 -13.75 -8.22
C LEU A 248 -5.61 -15.15 -8.84
N ARG A 249 -5.22 -16.16 -8.04
CA ARG A 249 -5.15 -17.56 -8.49
C ARG A 249 -6.53 -18.18 -8.65
N SER A 250 -7.36 -18.14 -7.61
CA SER A 250 -8.66 -18.84 -7.59
C SER A 250 -9.64 -18.27 -8.61
N GLN A 251 -9.54 -16.98 -8.91
CA GLN A 251 -10.34 -16.31 -9.93
C GLN A 251 -9.70 -16.31 -11.32
N HIS A 252 -8.56 -16.99 -11.51
CA HIS A 252 -7.85 -17.10 -12.79
C HIS A 252 -7.44 -15.74 -13.39
N LEU A 253 -7.12 -14.77 -12.53
CA LEU A 253 -6.68 -13.41 -12.90
C LEU A 253 -5.17 -13.29 -13.08
N MET A 254 -4.43 -14.34 -12.74
CA MET A 254 -3.00 -14.40 -13.05
C MET A 254 -2.79 -14.37 -14.58
N PRO A 255 -2.05 -13.39 -15.11
CA PRO A 255 -1.87 -13.23 -16.54
C PRO A 255 -1.07 -14.39 -17.12
N ARG A 256 -1.38 -14.74 -18.36
CA ARG A 256 -0.62 -15.74 -19.09
C ARG A 256 0.76 -15.15 -19.41
N ASP A 257 1.76 -15.53 -18.63
CA ASP A 257 3.15 -15.18 -18.87
C ASP A 257 3.69 -15.95 -20.09
N LYS A 258 3.36 -15.43 -21.28
CA LYS A 258 3.85 -15.98 -22.54
C LYS A 258 5.26 -15.42 -22.75
N PRO A 259 6.29 -16.28 -22.91
CA PRO A 259 7.55 -15.79 -23.45
C PRO A 259 7.25 -15.17 -24.82
N LYS A 260 7.71 -13.94 -25.05
CA LYS A 260 7.63 -13.36 -26.39
C LYS A 260 8.49 -14.23 -27.30
N LYS A 261 7.90 -14.67 -28.43
CA LYS A 261 8.64 -15.31 -29.53
C LYS A 261 9.66 -14.33 -30.10
#